data_AF-A0AAI9G0H5-F1
#
_entry.id   AF-A0AAI9G0H5-F1
#
_cell.length_a   1.000
_cell.length_b   1.000
_cell.length_c   1.000
_cell.angle_alpha   90.00
_cell.angle_beta   90.00
_cell.angle_gamma   90.00
#
_symmetry.space_group_name_H-M   'P 1'
#
loop_
_entity.id
_entity.type
_entity.pdbx_description
1 polymer ?
#
loop_
_entity_poly.entity_id
_entity_poly.type
_entity_poly.pdbx_seq_one_letter_code
_entity_poly.pdbx_strand_id
1 'polypeptide(L)'
;MDVRSWMPFAWVAAGLLAASESPAATYDAGAACGALSDVTLIRDAGVGSLQAQATSGRCTFHVEADDAAALSRQQSLLQSVSAIACGAPATTRPSQRAAGFDLQMPARCPLSSSTPLIAREGGWHQRRLSSVPTYPAAAMREAQQGGVELMLLLDAQGKTQAIILARSSGYPLLDAAALKHARDWRYEREAAGKAPDMSLIRGTVTFKLD
;
A
#
# COMPACT_ATOMS: atom_id res chain seq x y z
N MET A 1 13.62 -19.50 88.25
CA MET A 1 14.64 -19.82 87.25
C MET A 1 14.13 -21.03 86.47
N ASP A 2 13.75 -21.02 85.21
CA ASP A 2 13.33 -20.01 84.24
C ASP A 2 12.66 -20.86 83.13
N VAL A 3 11.34 -20.73 82.93
CA VAL A 3 10.60 -21.58 81.97
C VAL A 3 10.57 -20.84 80.64
N ARG A 4 11.48 -21.21 79.73
CA ARG A 4 11.60 -20.61 78.40
C ARG A 4 10.56 -21.19 77.45
N SER A 5 9.45 -20.47 77.30
CA SER A 5 8.45 -20.63 76.24
C SER A 5 9.09 -20.33 74.87
N TRP A 6 8.87 -21.21 73.89
CA TRP A 6 9.19 -21.01 72.48
C TRP A 6 7.89 -20.88 71.68
N MET A 7 7.62 -19.69 71.15
CA MET A 7 6.58 -19.45 70.14
C MET A 7 7.19 -19.59 68.73
N PRO A 8 6.56 -20.31 67.79
CA PRO A 8 6.94 -20.23 66.39
C PRO A 8 6.30 -19.00 65.73
N PHE A 9 7.13 -18.12 65.17
CA PHE A 9 6.69 -17.02 64.31
C PHE A 9 6.26 -17.58 62.94
N ALA A 10 4.97 -17.51 62.63
CA ALA A 10 4.45 -17.73 61.29
C ALA A 10 4.60 -16.44 60.47
N TRP A 11 5.46 -16.47 59.44
CA TRP A 11 5.56 -15.42 58.44
C TRP A 11 4.52 -15.63 57.35
N VAL A 12 3.54 -14.72 57.25
CA VAL A 12 2.62 -14.65 56.11
C VAL A 12 3.22 -13.66 55.10
N ALA A 13 3.75 -14.16 53.99
CA ALA A 13 4.20 -13.34 52.87
C ALA A 13 2.98 -12.86 52.07
N ALA A 14 2.64 -11.58 52.21
CA ALA A 14 1.65 -10.92 51.35
C ALA A 14 2.28 -10.64 49.98
N GLY A 15 1.92 -11.45 48.98
CA GLY A 15 2.28 -11.21 47.59
C GLY A 15 1.53 -10.00 47.04
N LEU A 16 2.25 -8.92 46.75
CA LEU A 16 1.76 -7.81 45.94
C LEU A 16 1.63 -8.27 44.49
N LEU A 17 0.39 -8.48 44.04
CA LEU A 17 0.04 -8.61 42.63
C LEU A 17 0.22 -7.24 41.97
N ALA A 18 1.38 -7.02 41.33
CA ALA A 18 1.56 -5.93 40.39
C ALA A 18 0.69 -6.21 39.16
N ALA A 19 -0.46 -5.54 39.08
CA ALA A 19 -1.24 -5.49 37.86
C ALA A 19 -0.39 -4.78 36.80
N SER A 20 0.05 -5.55 35.80
CA SER A 20 0.64 -4.99 34.59
C SER A 20 -0.47 -4.30 33.80
N GLU A 21 -0.69 -3.01 34.09
CA GLU A 21 -1.40 -2.13 33.16
C GLU A 21 -0.55 -2.05 31.88
N SER A 22 -0.98 -2.81 30.87
CA SER A 22 -0.44 -2.68 29.52
C SER A 22 -0.73 -1.25 29.05
N PRO A 23 0.27 -0.44 28.70
CA PRO A 23 0.02 0.92 28.25
C PRO A 23 -0.84 0.85 26.99
N ALA A 24 -2.05 1.39 27.06
CA ALA A 24 -2.86 1.64 25.89
C ALA A 24 -1.99 2.44 24.91
N ALA A 25 -1.72 1.87 23.73
CA ALA A 25 -0.87 2.48 22.72
C ALA A 25 -1.34 3.93 22.49
N THR A 26 -0.50 4.90 22.86
CA THR A 26 -0.81 6.33 22.70
C THR A 26 -0.98 6.61 21.22
N TYR A 27 -2.20 6.97 20.82
CA TYR A 27 -2.53 7.35 19.45
C TYR A 27 -1.85 8.69 19.14
N ASP A 28 -0.77 8.66 18.37
CA ASP A 28 -0.13 9.86 17.83
C ASP A 28 -0.94 10.37 16.63
N ALA A 29 -1.68 11.46 16.82
CA ALA A 29 -2.45 12.11 15.76
C ALA A 29 -1.57 12.62 14.60
N GLY A 30 -0.28 12.88 14.84
CA GLY A 30 0.71 13.19 13.80
C GLY A 30 1.11 11.98 12.95
N ALA A 31 0.87 10.77 13.45
CA ALA A 31 1.13 9.51 12.76
C ALA A 31 -0.09 8.96 11.99
N ALA A 32 -1.12 9.78 11.73
CA ALA A 32 -2.36 9.32 11.10
C ALA A 32 -2.18 8.66 9.72
N CYS A 33 -1.09 8.98 9.01
CA CYS A 33 -0.74 8.33 7.74
C CYS A 33 0.18 7.11 7.90
N GLY A 34 0.83 6.94 9.05
CA GLY A 34 1.76 5.84 9.37
C GLY A 34 2.67 5.44 8.21
N ALA A 35 2.59 4.19 7.76
CA ALA A 35 3.42 3.67 6.66
C ALA A 35 3.17 4.34 5.31
N LEU A 36 2.03 5.02 5.12
CA LEU A 36 1.71 5.77 3.90
C LEU A 36 2.25 7.21 3.92
N SER A 37 3.06 7.56 4.94
CA SER A 37 3.83 8.82 4.93
C SER A 37 4.91 8.83 3.84
N ASP A 38 5.54 7.67 3.55
CA ASP A 38 6.39 7.49 2.36
C ASP A 38 5.54 7.01 1.18
N VAL A 39 5.22 7.96 0.30
CA VAL A 39 4.39 7.74 -0.87
C VAL A 39 5.18 7.34 -2.12
N THR A 40 6.50 7.20 -2.03
CA THR A 40 7.38 7.02 -3.19
C THR A 40 7.01 5.80 -4.02
N LEU A 41 6.66 4.69 -3.38
CA LEU A 41 6.32 3.43 -4.06
C LEU A 41 4.91 3.42 -4.65
N ILE A 42 4.03 4.32 -4.21
CA ILE A 42 2.63 4.39 -4.63
C ILE A 42 2.35 5.56 -5.58
N ARG A 43 3.37 6.31 -5.99
CA ARG A 43 3.22 7.44 -6.91
C ARG A 43 3.28 6.95 -8.37
N ASP A 44 2.25 7.24 -9.15
CA ASP A 44 2.26 7.00 -10.59
C ASP A 44 3.29 7.92 -11.29
N ALA A 45 3.97 7.42 -12.32
CA ALA A 45 5.01 8.15 -13.04
C ALA A 45 4.50 9.45 -13.69
N GLY A 46 3.21 9.52 -14.02
CA GLY A 46 2.58 10.73 -14.55
C GLY A 46 2.13 11.73 -13.46
N VAL A 47 2.26 11.39 -12.17
CA VAL A 47 1.89 12.27 -11.05
C VAL A 47 3.07 13.14 -10.63
N GLY A 48 2.90 14.47 -10.76
CA GLY A 48 3.95 15.45 -10.43
C GLY A 48 4.15 15.59 -8.91
N SER A 49 3.06 15.61 -8.14
CA SER A 49 3.08 15.72 -6.69
C SER A 49 2.12 14.74 -6.04
N LEU A 50 2.59 14.00 -5.05
CA LEU A 50 1.79 13.17 -4.15
C LEU A 50 2.31 13.41 -2.73
N GLN A 51 1.45 13.85 -1.83
CA GLN A 51 1.81 14.14 -0.44
C GLN A 51 0.76 13.56 0.50
N ALA A 52 1.20 12.90 1.57
CA ALA A 52 0.34 12.42 2.64
C ALA A 52 0.46 13.36 3.85
N GLN A 53 -0.68 13.83 4.37
CA GLN A 53 -0.73 14.76 5.49
C GLN A 53 -1.81 14.34 6.51
N ALA A 54 -1.49 14.45 7.80
CA ALA A 54 -2.46 14.25 8.87
C ALA A 54 -3.32 15.52 9.03
N THR A 55 -4.59 15.45 8.63
CA THR A 55 -5.56 16.54 8.78
C THR A 55 -6.68 16.10 9.70
N SER A 56 -6.77 16.73 10.89
CA SER A 56 -7.78 16.43 11.91
C SER A 56 -7.84 14.93 12.28
N GLY A 57 -6.67 14.30 12.48
CA GLY A 57 -6.56 12.87 12.83
C GLY A 57 -6.90 11.90 11.69
N ARG A 58 -7.01 12.38 10.45
CA ARG A 58 -7.20 11.55 9.26
C ARG A 58 -6.05 11.75 8.28
N CYS A 59 -5.64 10.67 7.62
CA CYS A 59 -4.69 10.80 6.52
C CYS A 59 -5.39 11.37 5.28
N THR A 60 -4.84 12.44 4.74
CA THR A 60 -5.30 13.09 3.50
C THR A 60 -4.15 13.11 2.51
N PHE A 61 -4.43 12.70 1.28
CA PHE A 61 -3.49 12.73 0.17
C PHE A 61 -3.80 13.92 -0.71
N HIS A 62 -2.79 14.72 -1.01
CA HIS A 62 -2.84 15.79 -2.01
C HIS A 62 -2.13 15.30 -3.27
N VAL A 63 -2.85 15.28 -4.39
CA VAL A 63 -2.35 14.72 -5.65
C VAL A 63 -2.48 15.75 -6.75
N GLU A 64 -1.40 16.00 -7.48
CA GLU A 64 -1.37 16.96 -8.59
C GLU A 64 -0.65 16.36 -9.81
N ALA A 65 -1.26 16.49 -10.98
CA ALA A 65 -0.73 16.02 -12.25
C ALA A 65 -1.47 16.67 -13.43
N ASP A 66 -0.74 16.89 -14.53
CA ASP A 66 -1.34 17.35 -15.79
C ASP A 66 -1.98 16.20 -16.58
N ASP A 67 -1.55 14.95 -16.34
CA ASP A 67 -2.10 13.75 -16.98
C ASP A 67 -3.34 13.23 -16.23
N ALA A 68 -4.52 13.42 -16.83
CA ALA A 68 -5.78 12.91 -16.30
C ALA A 68 -5.82 11.37 -16.15
N ALA A 69 -5.13 10.63 -17.02
CA ALA A 69 -5.05 9.18 -16.90
C ALA A 69 -4.19 8.78 -15.69
N ALA A 70 -3.10 9.51 -15.41
CA ALA A 70 -2.30 9.33 -14.20
C ALA A 70 -3.09 9.64 -12.93
N LEU A 71 -3.85 10.74 -12.90
CA LEU A 71 -4.75 11.06 -11.78
C LEU A 71 -5.76 9.93 -11.52
N SER A 72 -6.39 9.40 -12.58
CA SER A 72 -7.35 8.30 -12.46
C SER A 72 -6.72 7.03 -11.88
N ARG A 73 -5.51 6.66 -12.35
CA ARG A 73 -4.77 5.50 -11.82
C ARG A 73 -4.37 5.70 -10.36
N GLN A 74 -3.84 6.87 -10.01
CA GLN A 74 -3.46 7.22 -8.65
C GLN A 74 -4.67 7.19 -7.70
N GLN A 75 -5.80 7.72 -8.12
CA GLN A 75 -7.05 7.67 -7.35
C GLN A 75 -7.50 6.23 -7.13
N SER A 76 -7.50 5.40 -8.19
CA SER A 76 -7.88 3.98 -8.08
C SER A 76 -6.99 3.24 -7.07
N LEU A 77 -5.68 3.47 -7.09
CA LEU A 77 -4.74 2.86 -6.14
C LEU A 77 -5.07 3.24 -4.69
N LEU A 78 -5.21 4.55 -4.42
CA LEU A 78 -5.51 5.03 -3.07
C LEU A 78 -6.89 4.56 -2.57
N GLN A 79 -7.87 4.44 -3.46
CA GLN A 79 -9.18 3.86 -3.14
C GLN A 79 -9.07 2.38 -2.77
N SER A 80 -8.30 1.59 -3.51
CA SER A 80 -8.04 0.18 -3.18
C SER A 80 -7.32 0.05 -1.82
N VAL A 81 -6.32 0.90 -1.56
CA VAL A 81 -5.63 0.95 -0.25
C VAL A 81 -6.63 1.23 0.87
N SER A 82 -7.51 2.23 0.70
CA SER A 82 -8.54 2.55 1.69
C SER A 82 -9.50 1.38 1.92
N ALA A 83 -9.98 0.76 0.84
CA ALA A 83 -10.94 -0.35 0.94
C ALA A 83 -10.35 -1.54 1.71
N ILE A 84 -9.08 -1.88 1.47
CA ILE A 84 -8.44 -3.03 2.09
C ILE A 84 -7.95 -2.69 3.51
N ALA A 85 -7.25 -1.56 3.70
CA ALA A 85 -6.68 -1.19 5.01
C ALA A 85 -7.75 -0.70 6.00
N CYS A 86 -8.74 0.06 5.52
CA CYS A 86 -9.73 0.72 6.37
C CYS A 86 -11.10 0.02 6.36
N GLY A 87 -11.34 -0.93 5.46
CA GLY A 87 -12.64 -1.57 5.28
C GLY A 87 -13.73 -0.64 4.72
N ALA A 88 -13.35 0.54 4.23
CA ALA A 88 -14.28 1.56 3.73
C ALA A 88 -13.62 2.43 2.64
N PRO A 89 -14.40 2.96 1.68
CA PRO A 89 -13.87 3.81 0.61
C PRO A 89 -13.41 5.17 1.14
N ALA A 90 -12.37 5.73 0.51
CA ALA A 90 -11.91 7.07 0.84
C ALA A 90 -12.80 8.14 0.17
N THR A 91 -12.89 9.31 0.78
CA THR A 91 -13.61 10.44 0.17
C THR A 91 -12.66 11.20 -0.76
N THR A 92 -13.06 11.41 -2.01
CA THR A 92 -12.30 12.19 -2.98
C THR A 92 -12.96 13.54 -3.22
N ARG A 93 -12.14 14.58 -3.34
CA ARG A 93 -12.58 15.94 -3.70
C ARG A 93 -11.64 16.48 -4.76
N PRO A 94 -12.14 17.01 -5.89
CA PRO A 94 -11.29 17.71 -6.86
C PRO A 94 -10.56 18.87 -6.18
N SER A 95 -9.28 19.06 -6.50
CA SER A 95 -8.53 20.23 -6.05
C SER A 95 -9.05 21.46 -6.78
N GLN A 96 -9.29 22.54 -6.04
CA GLN A 96 -9.70 23.82 -6.62
C GLN A 96 -8.51 24.67 -7.10
N ARG A 97 -7.28 24.30 -6.71
CA ARG A 97 -6.07 25.12 -6.92
C ARG A 97 -5.15 24.60 -8.01
N ALA A 98 -5.27 23.32 -8.38
CA ALA A 98 -4.42 22.66 -9.37
C ALA A 98 -5.17 21.50 -10.04
N ALA A 99 -4.66 21.04 -11.18
CA ALA A 99 -5.12 19.80 -11.80
C ALA A 99 -4.79 18.62 -10.88
N GLY A 100 -5.79 18.15 -10.13
CA GLY A 100 -5.54 17.24 -9.02
C GLY A 100 -6.75 16.93 -8.16
N PHE A 101 -6.52 16.18 -7.08
CA PHE A 101 -7.54 15.83 -6.10
C PHE A 101 -6.95 15.67 -4.70
N ASP A 102 -7.83 15.88 -3.72
CA ASP A 102 -7.60 15.50 -2.33
C ASP A 102 -8.36 14.20 -2.04
N LEU A 103 -7.68 13.23 -1.42
CA LEU A 103 -8.28 11.97 -0.99
C LEU A 103 -8.12 11.81 0.52
N GLN A 104 -9.23 11.73 1.23
CA GLN A 104 -9.25 11.60 2.68
C GLN A 104 -9.68 10.19 3.09
N MET A 105 -8.82 9.56 3.89
CA MET A 105 -9.08 8.23 4.45
C MET A 105 -10.22 8.28 5.48
N PRO A 106 -10.98 7.18 5.66
CA PRO A 106 -12.00 7.06 6.68
C PRO A 106 -11.48 7.33 8.10
N ALA A 107 -12.38 7.77 8.97
CA ALA A 107 -12.08 7.83 10.40
C ALA A 107 -11.82 6.41 10.94
N ARG A 108 -10.85 6.27 11.86
CA ARG A 108 -10.44 4.98 12.48
C ARG A 108 -9.75 3.99 11.54
N CYS A 109 -9.20 4.46 10.41
CA CYS A 109 -8.35 3.60 9.60
C CYS A 109 -7.06 3.22 10.38
N PRO A 110 -6.68 1.94 10.48
CA PRO A 110 -5.53 1.47 11.26
C PRO A 110 -4.17 1.75 10.58
N LEU A 111 -4.03 2.91 9.93
CA LEU A 111 -2.81 3.31 9.22
C LEU A 111 -1.63 3.59 10.15
N SER A 112 -1.90 4.01 11.39
CA SER A 112 -0.88 4.32 12.38
C SER A 112 -0.25 3.08 13.03
N SER A 113 -0.70 1.87 12.67
CA SER A 113 -0.12 0.65 13.22
C SER A 113 1.29 0.43 12.67
N SER A 114 2.20 -0.06 13.53
CA SER A 114 3.60 -0.31 13.20
C SER A 114 3.82 -1.50 12.25
N THR A 115 2.75 -2.18 11.84
CA THR A 115 2.84 -3.26 10.86
C THR A 115 2.83 -2.66 9.46
N PRO A 116 3.86 -2.91 8.62
CA PRO A 116 3.87 -2.39 7.26
C PRO A 116 2.66 -2.95 6.50
N LEU A 117 1.71 -2.06 6.17
CA LEU A 117 0.51 -2.39 5.40
C LEU A 117 0.84 -2.97 4.02
N ILE A 118 2.03 -2.62 3.52
CA ILE A 118 2.56 -3.08 2.24
C ILE A 118 3.78 -3.93 2.56
N ALA A 119 3.66 -5.25 2.45
CA ALA A 119 4.85 -6.09 2.44
C ALA A 119 5.68 -5.75 1.20
N ARG A 120 6.96 -5.47 1.42
CA ARG A 120 7.94 -5.30 0.35
C ARG A 120 8.31 -6.70 -0.14
N GLU A 121 7.94 -6.99 -1.38
CA GLU A 121 8.40 -8.08 -2.25
C GLU A 121 8.95 -9.34 -1.53
N GLY A 122 8.15 -10.41 -1.51
CA GLY A 122 8.60 -11.71 -1.04
C GLY A 122 7.53 -12.78 -1.20
N GLY A 123 7.80 -13.78 -2.02
CA GLY A 123 6.98 -14.99 -2.14
C GLY A 123 5.76 -14.90 -3.03
N TRP A 124 5.63 -13.87 -3.89
CA TRP A 124 4.63 -13.86 -4.96
C TRP A 124 5.24 -14.34 -6.28
N HIS A 125 4.62 -15.32 -6.93
CA HIS A 125 4.96 -15.76 -8.27
C HIS A 125 3.81 -15.46 -9.24
N GLN A 126 4.13 -14.85 -10.38
CA GLN A 126 3.14 -14.67 -11.43
C GLN A 126 2.78 -16.04 -12.00
N ARG A 127 1.52 -16.43 -11.90
CA ARG A 127 1.03 -17.65 -12.57
C ARG A 127 1.28 -17.48 -14.06
N ARG A 128 2.04 -18.42 -14.65
CA ARG A 128 2.43 -18.36 -16.08
C ARG A 128 1.19 -18.25 -16.97
N LEU A 129 0.89 -17.02 -17.37
CA LEU A 129 0.12 -16.72 -18.56
C LEU A 129 1.16 -16.35 -19.60
N SER A 130 1.47 -17.30 -20.49
CA SER A 130 2.32 -17.07 -21.66
C SER A 130 1.57 -16.22 -22.70
N SER A 131 1.18 -15.01 -22.32
CA SER A 131 0.61 -14.04 -23.23
C SER A 131 1.65 -12.96 -23.47
N VAL A 132 2.07 -12.81 -24.72
CA VAL A 132 2.84 -11.66 -25.17
C VAL A 132 1.92 -10.44 -25.10
N PRO A 133 2.39 -9.27 -24.63
CA PRO A 133 1.58 -8.06 -24.66
C PRO A 133 1.17 -7.73 -26.09
N THR A 134 -0.10 -7.37 -26.31
CA THR A 134 -0.55 -6.91 -27.63
C THR A 134 0.17 -5.62 -28.00
N TYR A 135 0.97 -5.67 -29.06
CA TYR A 135 1.67 -4.49 -29.57
C TYR A 135 0.68 -3.57 -30.31
N PRO A 136 0.53 -2.28 -29.92
CA PRO A 136 -0.32 -1.35 -30.65
C PRO A 136 0.14 -1.15 -32.10
N ALA A 137 -0.79 -1.27 -33.07
CA ALA A 137 -0.46 -1.13 -34.49
C ALA A 137 0.11 0.24 -34.88
N ALA A 138 -0.30 1.31 -34.18
CA ALA A 138 0.29 2.64 -34.39
C ALA A 138 1.75 2.71 -33.89
N ALA A 139 2.03 2.16 -32.70
CA ALA A 139 3.38 2.09 -32.17
C ALA A 139 4.31 1.22 -33.05
N MET A 140 3.80 0.11 -33.61
CA MET A 140 4.55 -0.72 -34.57
C MET A 140 4.92 0.06 -35.84
N ARG A 141 3.96 0.80 -36.43
CA ARG A 141 4.19 1.62 -37.64
C ARG A 141 5.22 2.71 -37.41
N GLU A 142 5.30 3.22 -36.19
CA GLU A 142 6.25 4.25 -35.77
C GLU A 142 7.54 3.68 -35.17
N ALA A 143 7.74 2.35 -35.22
CA ALA A 143 8.90 1.64 -34.70
C ALA A 143 9.21 1.89 -33.20
N GLN A 144 8.19 2.18 -32.39
CA GLN A 144 8.34 2.55 -30.98
C GLN A 144 8.62 1.33 -30.08
N GLN A 145 9.82 1.21 -29.51
CA GLN A 145 10.18 0.12 -28.59
C GLN A 145 10.47 0.64 -27.18
N GLY A 146 10.37 -0.23 -26.17
CA GLY A 146 10.73 0.15 -24.80
C GLY A 146 10.25 -0.81 -23.73
N GLY A 147 10.69 -0.55 -22.50
CA GLY A 147 10.23 -1.23 -21.30
C GLY A 147 9.30 -0.32 -20.48
N VAL A 148 8.19 -0.86 -20.01
CA VAL A 148 7.27 -0.22 -19.08
C VAL A 148 7.42 -0.89 -17.72
N GLU A 149 7.74 -0.12 -16.68
CA GLU A 149 7.72 -0.62 -15.31
C GLU A 149 6.40 -0.26 -14.64
N LEU A 150 5.77 -1.25 -14.03
CA LEU A 150 4.49 -1.17 -13.37
C LEU A 150 4.67 -1.42 -11.87
N MET A 151 3.83 -0.77 -11.07
CA MET A 151 3.62 -1.15 -9.68
C MET A 151 2.20 -1.66 -9.51
N LEU A 152 2.07 -2.88 -9.00
CA LEU A 152 0.79 -3.56 -8.82
C LEU A 152 0.48 -3.68 -7.33
N LEU A 153 -0.74 -3.31 -6.95
CA LEU A 153 -1.29 -3.57 -5.63
C LEU A 153 -2.06 -4.89 -5.67
N LEU A 154 -1.58 -5.89 -4.94
CA LEU A 154 -2.23 -7.18 -4.76
C LEU A 154 -2.98 -7.21 -3.44
N ASP A 155 -4.11 -7.92 -3.40
CA ASP A 155 -4.72 -8.37 -2.15
C ASP A 155 -4.04 -9.63 -1.59
N ALA A 156 -4.49 -10.09 -0.42
CA ALA A 156 -3.99 -11.30 0.23
C ALA A 156 -4.15 -12.59 -0.61
N GLN A 157 -4.97 -12.57 -1.66
CA GLN A 157 -5.20 -13.71 -2.56
C GLN A 157 -4.36 -13.64 -3.84
N GLY A 158 -3.57 -12.57 -4.03
CA GLY A 158 -2.73 -12.39 -5.22
C GLY A 158 -3.48 -11.83 -6.43
N LYS A 159 -4.68 -11.27 -6.21
CA LYS A 159 -5.44 -10.57 -7.24
C LYS A 159 -5.04 -9.10 -7.27
N THR A 160 -4.74 -8.61 -8.46
CA THR A 160 -4.45 -7.20 -8.69
C THR A 160 -5.68 -6.32 -8.47
N GLN A 161 -5.56 -5.37 -7.54
CA GLN A 161 -6.59 -4.40 -7.18
C GLN A 161 -6.38 -3.06 -7.89
N ALA A 162 -5.13 -2.67 -8.11
CA ALA A 162 -4.77 -1.46 -8.83
C ALA A 162 -3.39 -1.60 -9.48
N ILE A 163 -3.17 -0.80 -10.53
CA ILE A 163 -1.91 -0.75 -11.29
C ILE A 163 -1.60 0.71 -11.59
N ILE A 164 -0.37 1.12 -11.30
CA ILE A 164 0.18 2.42 -11.69
C ILE A 164 1.43 2.22 -12.55
N LEU A 165 1.80 3.24 -13.30
CA LEU A 165 3.12 3.29 -13.95
C LEU A 165 4.16 3.63 -12.89
N ALA A 166 5.17 2.79 -12.72
CA ALA A 166 6.36 3.14 -11.94
C ALA A 166 7.38 3.88 -12.82
N ARG A 167 7.49 3.47 -14.09
CA ARG A 167 8.31 4.13 -15.11
C ARG A 167 7.64 3.97 -16.47
N SER A 168 7.45 5.09 -17.17
CA SER A 168 6.97 5.12 -18.55
C SER A 168 8.06 4.61 -19.51
N SER A 169 7.63 4.01 -20.61
CA SER A 169 8.50 3.72 -21.77
C SER A 169 8.91 4.96 -22.56
N GLY A 170 8.27 6.11 -22.31
CA GLY A 170 8.33 7.30 -23.16
C GLY A 170 7.26 7.33 -24.26
N TYR A 171 6.52 6.22 -24.46
CA TYR A 171 5.50 6.09 -25.48
C TYR A 171 4.12 5.77 -24.86
N PRO A 172 3.16 6.72 -24.87
CA PRO A 172 1.86 6.53 -24.22
C PRO A 172 1.08 5.29 -24.71
N LEU A 173 1.26 4.92 -25.98
CA LEU A 173 0.63 3.73 -26.55
C LEU A 173 1.18 2.43 -25.93
N LEU A 174 2.48 2.34 -25.71
CA LEU A 174 3.11 1.19 -25.07
C LEU A 174 2.75 1.12 -23.59
N ASP A 175 2.71 2.27 -22.90
CA ASP A 175 2.30 2.36 -21.50
C ASP A 175 0.87 1.87 -21.30
N ALA A 176 -0.06 2.32 -22.16
CA ALA A 176 -1.45 1.88 -22.14
C ALA A 176 -1.59 0.38 -22.43
N ALA A 177 -0.79 -0.15 -23.38
CA ALA A 177 -0.78 -1.57 -23.69
C ALA A 177 -0.23 -2.42 -22.53
N ALA A 178 0.83 -1.98 -21.87
CA ALA A 178 1.39 -2.63 -20.69
C ALA A 178 0.40 -2.65 -19.52
N LEU A 179 -0.23 -1.50 -19.21
CA LEU A 179 -1.26 -1.39 -18.18
C LEU A 179 -2.44 -2.32 -18.47
N LYS A 180 -2.89 -2.41 -19.72
CA LYS A 180 -3.95 -3.33 -20.13
C LYS A 180 -3.53 -4.77 -19.93
N HIS A 181 -2.34 -5.13 -20.39
CA HIS A 181 -1.79 -6.47 -20.32
C HIS A 181 -1.66 -6.98 -18.87
N ALA A 182 -1.23 -6.11 -17.96
CA ALA A 182 -1.01 -6.47 -16.56
C ALA A 182 -2.31 -6.68 -15.76
N ARG A 183 -3.48 -6.24 -16.23
CA ARG A 183 -4.77 -6.48 -15.54
C ARG A 183 -5.14 -7.96 -15.45
N ASP A 184 -4.67 -8.74 -16.40
CA ASP A 184 -4.96 -10.18 -16.49
C ASP A 184 -3.96 -11.03 -15.71
N TRP A 185 -2.88 -10.42 -15.19
CA TRP A 185 -1.92 -11.13 -14.38
C TRP A 185 -2.56 -11.63 -13.09
N ARG A 186 -2.12 -12.82 -12.66
CA ARG A 186 -2.55 -13.45 -11.43
C ARG A 186 -1.30 -13.91 -10.71
N TYR A 187 -1.24 -13.61 -9.43
CA TYR A 187 -0.14 -14.00 -8.58
C TYR A 187 -0.60 -15.05 -7.61
N GLU A 188 0.31 -15.93 -7.27
CA GLU A 188 0.14 -16.94 -6.25
C GLU A 188 1.27 -16.77 -5.25
N ARG A 189 1.08 -17.28 -4.03
CA ARG A 189 2.05 -17.12 -2.96
C ARG A 189 2.73 -18.45 -2.66
N GLU A 190 4.06 -18.47 -2.62
CA GLU A 190 4.89 -19.61 -2.22
C GLU A 190 5.38 -19.53 -0.77
N ALA A 191 5.30 -18.35 -0.15
CA ALA A 191 5.77 -18.14 1.22
C ALA A 191 4.83 -18.77 2.28
N ALA A 192 5.43 -19.33 3.33
CA ALA A 192 4.72 -19.83 4.50
C ALA A 192 4.08 -18.68 5.32
N GLY A 193 3.10 -19.01 6.16
CA GLY A 193 2.41 -18.07 7.05
C GLY A 193 1.27 -17.27 6.40
N LYS A 194 0.62 -16.41 7.20
CA LYS A 194 -0.49 -15.55 6.72
C LYS A 194 0.06 -14.51 5.75
N ALA A 195 -0.57 -14.36 4.59
CA ALA A 195 -0.26 -13.29 3.66
C ALA A 195 -0.61 -11.91 4.28
N PRO A 196 0.15 -10.86 3.97
CA PRO A 196 -0.28 -9.49 4.29
C PRO A 196 -1.60 -9.18 3.58
N ASP A 197 -2.41 -8.31 4.16
CA ASP A 197 -3.72 -7.96 3.60
C ASP A 197 -3.59 -7.30 2.20
N MET A 198 -2.46 -6.61 1.95
CA MET A 198 -2.06 -6.15 0.63
C MET A 198 -0.54 -6.18 0.42
N SER A 199 -0.09 -6.23 -0.84
CA SER A 199 1.32 -6.16 -1.24
C SER A 199 1.51 -5.28 -2.46
N LEU A 200 2.63 -4.55 -2.52
CA LEU A 200 3.08 -3.88 -3.73
C LEU A 200 4.18 -4.72 -4.37
N ILE A 201 4.04 -4.97 -5.67
CA ILE A 201 5.04 -5.70 -6.45
C ILE A 201 5.35 -4.95 -7.74
N ARG A 202 6.62 -5.01 -8.16
CA ARG A 202 7.04 -4.50 -9.45
C ARG A 202 6.82 -5.53 -10.56
N GLY A 203 6.30 -5.08 -11.69
CA GLY A 203 6.21 -5.86 -12.92
C GLY A 203 6.77 -5.09 -14.11
N THR A 204 7.27 -5.81 -15.12
CA THR A 204 7.86 -5.18 -16.31
C THR A 204 7.26 -5.77 -17.58
N VAL A 205 6.87 -4.89 -18.51
CA VAL A 205 6.41 -5.28 -19.85
C VAL A 205 7.40 -4.71 -20.86
N THR A 206 7.92 -5.55 -21.75
CA THR A 206 8.89 -5.12 -22.78
C THR A 206 8.29 -5.26 -24.16
N PHE A 207 8.40 -4.22 -24.98
CA PHE A 207 8.03 -4.21 -26.39
C PHE A 207 9.28 -4.14 -27.25
N LYS A 208 9.47 -5.16 -28.10
CA LYS A 208 10.52 -5.26 -29.10
C LYS A 208 9.90 -5.61 -30.45
N LEU A 209 10.48 -5.05 -31.50
CA LEU A 209 10.24 -5.45 -32.88
C LEU A 209 11.41 -6.34 -33.26
N ASP A 210 11.10 -7.46 -33.90
CA ASP A 210 12.09 -8.38 -34.45
C ASP A 210 12.70 -7.83 -35.75
#